data_AF-A0A8K0JPQ7-F1
#
_entry.id   AF-A0A8K0JPQ7-F1
#
_cell.length_a   1.000
_cell.length_b   1.000
_cell.length_c   1.000
_cell.angle_alpha   90.00
_cell.angle_beta   90.00
_cell.angle_gamma   90.00
#
_symmetry.space_group_name_H-M   'P 1'
#
loop_
_entity.id
_entity.type
_entity.pdbx_description
1 polymer ?
#
loop_
_entity_poly.entity_id
_entity_poly.type
_entity_poly.pdbx_seq_one_letter_code
_entity_poly.pdbx_strand_id
1 'polypeptide(L)'
;MVHSTTALTLFTAAALLSSTGVTAHLPGRDGLAARHAHVPAHKKAASAVADAARSLIPDLEKIRRGADDILARSSVASGSKQKTKRRVKKRKNTCVPQVGFNVTNPTSPGSSSSAWATSTATATATATQSDSQSKIGNEHIATGSATSTAWSSASSAAQSSSVPNQQYNSLWNLEETWSGNSFFDHWDFWNHNDPTHGVVNYVDAGTAWNEGLVSINDKGNAIMKVDTTQWISGNRKSVRLHGKLVFTGGLVLMDAVHMPVGCATWPAWWQNGPNWPIGGEIDILEGVNNFKINQVSVHTDNGCTMPDNQKHTGYLTTGNFDNRNCASYATSNQGCGVRDADQTAYGDGFNNIGGGVYAMKWDKYGINVWWFNRNNIPADITAEQPMPDQWGLPMANFPSTQCDPYKYFYDNINIFTSTLCGDWAGGIWNYADAGETETCAQKTGYASCEDYVRNNGDKFQNAYWEVAYVKYFNSTTEL
;
A
#
# COMPACT_ATOMS: atom_id res chain seq x y z
N MET A 1 -5.33 65.07 41.53
CA MET A 1 -6.52 64.61 40.77
C MET A 1 -6.60 63.10 41.03
N VAL A 2 -7.52 62.52 41.82
CA VAL A 2 -8.99 62.68 42.00
C VAL A 2 -9.78 61.68 41.11
N HIS A 3 -10.08 60.51 41.70
CA HIS A 3 -11.26 59.63 41.50
C HIS A 3 -11.55 58.99 40.10
N SER A 4 -12.39 57.93 39.94
CA SER A 4 -12.79 56.75 40.77
C SER A 4 -13.92 55.93 40.07
N THR A 5 -14.03 54.59 40.31
CA THR A 5 -15.30 53.75 40.42
C THR A 5 -16.38 53.69 39.30
N THR A 6 -17.15 52.62 38.97
CA THR A 6 -17.16 51.13 39.19
C THR A 6 -18.22 50.44 38.27
N ALA A 7 -18.14 49.10 38.08
CA ALA A 7 -19.27 48.13 37.91
C ALA A 7 -20.17 48.22 36.62
N LEU A 8 -20.99 47.25 36.19
CA LEU A 8 -21.36 45.84 36.54
C LEU A 8 -21.76 45.14 35.19
N THR A 9 -22.05 43.84 34.92
CA THR A 9 -22.65 42.62 35.56
C THR A 9 -21.98 41.36 34.92
N LEU A 10 -21.86 40.16 35.54
CA LEU A 10 -22.80 39.16 36.14
C LEU A 10 -23.56 38.26 35.14
N PHE A 11 -23.17 36.97 35.04
CA PHE A 11 -23.93 35.87 35.68
C PHE A 11 -23.17 34.52 35.69
N THR A 12 -23.13 33.86 36.84
CA THR A 12 -22.78 32.44 37.05
C THR A 12 -23.57 31.93 38.26
N ALA A 13 -23.98 30.66 38.26
CA ALA A 13 -24.68 30.06 39.41
C ALA A 13 -24.44 28.56 39.54
N ALA A 14 -23.94 28.13 40.70
CA ALA A 14 -23.90 26.74 41.16
C ALA A 14 -23.80 26.71 42.69
N ALA A 15 -24.67 25.95 43.36
CA ALA A 15 -24.50 25.56 44.76
C ALA A 15 -25.44 24.39 45.11
N LEU A 16 -25.00 23.53 46.02
CA LEU A 16 -25.83 22.52 46.70
C LEU A 16 -26.36 23.13 48.01
N LEU A 17 -27.42 22.56 48.60
CA LEU A 17 -27.31 21.85 49.91
C LEU A 17 -28.66 21.28 50.40
N SER A 18 -28.57 20.43 51.42
CA SER A 18 -29.63 19.56 51.95
C SER A 18 -30.10 19.97 53.36
N SER A 19 -31.35 19.64 53.71
CA SER A 19 -31.75 19.41 55.11
C SER A 19 -32.96 18.47 55.26
N THR A 20 -33.09 17.87 56.45
CA THR A 20 -34.17 16.97 56.93
C THR A 20 -35.35 17.78 57.52
N GLY A 21 -36.58 17.26 57.71
CA GLY A 21 -37.18 15.92 57.52
C GLY A 21 -38.37 15.74 58.52
N VAL A 22 -39.01 14.54 58.57
CA VAL A 22 -39.95 14.09 59.66
C VAL A 22 -41.37 14.79 59.60
N THR A 23 -42.57 14.19 59.77
CA THR A 23 -43.10 12.84 60.13
C THR A 23 -44.49 12.56 59.47
N ALA A 24 -44.96 11.29 59.51
CA ALA A 24 -46.30 10.83 60.00
C ALA A 24 -47.18 9.92 59.08
N HIS A 25 -47.67 8.84 59.72
CA HIS A 25 -48.94 8.10 59.52
C HIS A 25 -49.25 7.22 58.27
N LEU A 26 -49.42 5.92 58.57
CA LEU A 26 -50.32 4.94 57.95
C LEU A 26 -51.71 4.99 58.69
N PRO A 27 -52.78 4.23 58.33
CA PRO A 27 -52.89 3.10 57.39
C PRO A 27 -54.10 3.11 56.42
N GLY A 28 -54.18 2.11 55.52
CA GLY A 28 -55.33 1.85 54.63
C GLY A 28 -55.26 0.45 53.99
N ARG A 29 -56.40 -0.17 53.68
CA ARG A 29 -56.54 -1.64 53.44
C ARG A 29 -57.03 -2.00 52.03
N ASP A 30 -56.86 -3.28 51.67
CA ASP A 30 -57.58 -4.08 50.65
C ASP A 30 -57.38 -3.78 49.14
N GLY A 31 -57.29 -4.85 48.33
CA GLY A 31 -57.30 -4.78 46.85
C GLY A 31 -56.62 -5.96 46.12
N LEU A 32 -57.40 -6.79 45.40
CA LEU A 32 -56.91 -7.90 44.56
C LEU A 32 -56.16 -7.42 43.30
N ALA A 33 -55.10 -8.15 42.90
CA ALA A 33 -55.04 -8.87 41.60
C ALA A 33 -53.66 -9.53 41.35
N ALA A 34 -53.65 -10.72 40.76
CA ALA A 34 -52.41 -11.37 40.29
C ALA A 34 -52.07 -11.00 38.84
N ARG A 35 -50.78 -10.85 38.51
CA ARG A 35 -50.24 -10.89 37.14
C ARG A 35 -48.91 -11.64 37.12
N HIS A 36 -48.66 -12.40 36.05
CA HIS A 36 -47.44 -13.21 35.92
C HIS A 36 -46.18 -12.35 35.71
N ALA A 37 -45.08 -12.74 36.34
CA ALA A 37 -43.76 -12.18 36.07
C ALA A 37 -43.16 -12.81 34.80
N HIS A 38 -43.06 -12.03 33.73
CA HIS A 38 -42.48 -12.49 32.47
C HIS A 38 -40.93 -12.48 32.57
N VAL A 39 -40.30 -13.66 32.59
CA VAL A 39 -38.83 -13.75 32.56
C VAL A 39 -38.34 -13.45 31.14
N PRO A 40 -37.37 -12.53 30.93
CA PRO A 40 -36.82 -12.23 29.60
C PRO A 40 -36.05 -13.41 28.99
N ALA A 41 -36.28 -13.69 27.71
CA ALA A 41 -35.73 -14.86 27.02
C ALA A 41 -34.19 -14.96 27.07
N HIS A 42 -33.50 -13.81 27.06
CA HIS A 42 -32.03 -13.71 27.08
C HIS A 42 -31.39 -14.46 28.27
N LYS A 43 -32.05 -14.52 29.43
CA LYS A 43 -31.50 -15.26 30.60
C LYS A 43 -31.60 -16.79 30.49
N LYS A 44 -32.49 -17.32 29.63
CA LYS A 44 -32.52 -18.77 29.33
C LYS A 44 -31.45 -19.17 28.31
N ALA A 45 -31.22 -18.33 27.29
CA ALA A 45 -30.18 -18.56 26.28
C ALA A 45 -28.77 -18.64 26.91
N ALA A 46 -28.45 -17.72 27.83
CA ALA A 46 -27.15 -17.69 28.49
C ALA A 46 -26.83 -18.97 29.30
N SER A 47 -27.82 -19.58 29.96
CA SER A 47 -27.62 -20.85 30.67
C SER A 47 -27.32 -21.99 29.70
N ALA A 48 -28.15 -22.14 28.66
CA ALA A 48 -28.01 -23.23 27.70
C ALA A 48 -26.64 -23.24 27.00
N VAL A 49 -26.08 -22.06 26.69
CA VAL A 49 -24.72 -21.94 26.13
C VAL A 49 -23.64 -22.33 27.14
N ALA A 50 -23.78 -21.92 28.41
CA ALA A 50 -22.84 -22.27 29.47
C ALA A 50 -22.82 -23.78 29.78
N ASP A 51 -23.99 -24.43 29.76
CA ASP A 51 -24.12 -25.87 29.98
C ASP A 51 -23.61 -26.68 28.77
N ALA A 52 -23.85 -26.21 27.53
CA ALA A 52 -23.30 -26.81 26.32
C ALA A 52 -21.75 -26.70 26.27
N ALA A 53 -21.18 -25.54 26.61
CA ALA A 53 -19.73 -25.37 26.68
C ALA A 53 -19.09 -26.31 27.72
N ARG A 54 -19.77 -26.56 28.84
CA ARG A 54 -19.29 -27.43 29.92
C ARG A 54 -19.29 -28.93 29.55
N SER A 55 -20.07 -29.36 28.57
CA SER A 55 -20.10 -30.76 28.11
C SER A 55 -18.99 -31.13 27.11
N LEU A 56 -18.38 -30.16 26.43
CA LEU A 56 -17.35 -30.38 25.40
C LEU A 56 -15.92 -30.49 25.93
N ILE A 57 -15.66 -30.01 27.15
CA ILE A 57 -14.34 -30.00 27.79
C ILE A 57 -13.70 -31.41 27.89
N PRO A 58 -14.42 -32.50 28.27
CA PRO A 58 -13.83 -33.83 28.39
C PRO A 58 -13.32 -34.43 27.08
N ASP A 59 -13.95 -34.11 25.95
CA ASP A 59 -13.54 -34.64 24.65
C ASP A 59 -12.38 -33.86 24.03
N LEU A 60 -12.27 -32.55 24.30
CA LEU A 60 -11.06 -31.77 23.99
C LEU A 60 -9.82 -32.31 24.74
N GLU A 61 -9.97 -32.76 25.98
CA GLU A 61 -8.87 -33.44 26.69
C GLU A 61 -8.48 -34.79 26.06
N LYS A 62 -9.43 -35.58 25.53
CA LYS A 62 -9.09 -36.82 24.80
C LYS A 62 -8.31 -36.51 23.53
N ILE A 63 -8.75 -35.52 22.76
CA ILE A 63 -8.09 -35.10 21.50
C ILE A 63 -6.65 -34.67 21.79
N ARG A 64 -6.44 -33.85 22.83
CA ARG A 64 -5.09 -33.45 23.27
C ARG A 64 -4.20 -34.64 23.62
N ARG A 65 -4.68 -35.55 24.48
CA ARG A 65 -3.92 -36.75 24.89
C ARG A 65 -3.59 -37.66 23.69
N GLY A 66 -4.44 -37.70 22.67
CA GLY A 66 -4.17 -38.40 21.41
C GLY A 66 -3.06 -37.75 20.57
N ALA A 67 -3.02 -36.41 20.50
CA ALA A 67 -1.96 -35.68 19.82
C ALA A 67 -0.59 -35.86 20.52
N ASP A 68 -0.56 -35.84 21.85
CA ASP A 68 0.65 -36.04 22.64
C ASP A 68 1.28 -37.44 22.40
N ASP A 69 0.47 -38.52 22.29
CA ASP A 69 0.97 -39.88 22.01
C ASP A 69 1.46 -40.05 20.55
N ILE A 70 0.91 -39.28 19.60
CA ILE A 70 1.39 -39.24 18.20
C ILE A 70 2.76 -38.54 18.13
N LEU A 71 2.93 -37.42 18.83
CA LEU A 71 4.21 -36.70 18.91
C LEU A 71 5.29 -37.50 19.66
N ALA A 72 4.92 -38.25 20.69
CA ALA A 72 5.84 -39.18 21.34
C ALA A 72 6.36 -40.24 20.36
N ARG A 73 5.49 -40.83 19.52
CA ARG A 73 5.86 -41.87 18.54
C ARG A 73 6.75 -41.37 17.41
N SER A 74 6.58 -40.14 16.93
CA SER A 74 7.45 -39.59 15.87
C SER A 74 8.87 -39.29 16.37
N SER A 75 9.04 -38.94 17.65
CA SER A 75 10.33 -38.58 18.25
C SER A 75 11.39 -39.70 18.25
N VAL A 76 10.96 -40.97 18.17
CA VAL A 76 11.84 -42.14 18.23
C VAL A 76 12.54 -42.43 16.88
N ALA A 77 12.06 -41.84 15.78
CA ALA A 77 12.45 -42.20 14.42
C ALA A 77 13.48 -41.24 13.75
N SER A 78 14.33 -40.54 14.51
CA SER A 78 15.37 -39.65 13.96
C SER A 78 16.70 -39.75 14.72
N GLY A 79 17.54 -40.71 14.31
CA GLY A 79 18.70 -41.17 15.08
C GLY A 79 20.00 -41.35 14.30
N SER A 80 20.44 -40.39 13.47
CA SER A 80 21.81 -40.42 12.91
C SER A 80 22.44 -39.03 12.81
N LYS A 81 23.74 -38.93 13.15
CA LYS A 81 24.52 -37.69 13.10
C LYS A 81 25.57 -37.79 11.98
N GLN A 82 25.57 -36.86 11.03
CA GLN A 82 26.75 -36.58 10.21
C GLN A 82 27.11 -35.09 10.28
N LYS A 83 28.39 -34.80 10.53
CA LYS A 83 28.98 -33.45 10.54
C LYS A 83 29.80 -33.24 9.27
N THR A 84 29.33 -32.43 8.34
CA THR A 84 30.11 -32.00 7.16
C THR A 84 30.47 -30.52 7.24
N LYS A 85 31.75 -30.21 7.51
CA LYS A 85 32.28 -28.84 7.44
C LYS A 85 32.29 -28.36 5.98
N ARG A 86 31.49 -27.35 5.62
CA ARG A 86 31.66 -26.65 4.33
C ARG A 86 32.84 -25.67 4.42
N ARG A 87 33.59 -25.56 3.31
CA ARG A 87 34.83 -24.78 3.20
C ARG A 87 34.60 -23.65 2.19
N VAL A 88 34.65 -22.40 2.66
CA VAL A 88 34.46 -21.20 1.83
C VAL A 88 35.47 -21.19 0.68
N LYS A 89 35.04 -20.84 -0.53
CA LYS A 89 35.90 -20.74 -1.71
C LYS A 89 35.46 -19.56 -2.59
N LYS A 90 36.15 -18.41 -2.45
CA LYS A 90 35.99 -17.26 -3.36
C LYS A 90 36.22 -17.71 -4.81
N ARG A 91 35.44 -17.18 -5.75
CA ARG A 91 35.78 -17.12 -7.19
C ARG A 91 35.94 -15.65 -7.59
N LYS A 92 36.80 -15.40 -8.57
CA LYS A 92 37.00 -14.09 -9.22
C LYS A 92 36.29 -14.08 -10.57
N ASN A 93 35.95 -12.89 -11.05
CA ASN A 93 35.37 -12.65 -12.37
C ASN A 93 36.31 -13.10 -13.50
N THR A 94 35.73 -13.48 -14.64
CA THR A 94 36.41 -13.47 -15.96
C THR A 94 35.34 -13.48 -17.05
N CYS A 95 35.46 -12.62 -18.06
CA CYS A 95 34.44 -12.41 -19.10
C CYS A 95 34.95 -12.87 -20.47
N VAL A 96 34.20 -13.72 -21.17
CA VAL A 96 34.25 -13.98 -22.62
C VAL A 96 32.87 -14.54 -23.06
N PRO A 97 32.50 -14.52 -24.36
CA PRO A 97 31.17 -14.03 -24.75
C PRO A 97 30.15 -15.11 -25.15
N GLN A 98 28.97 -14.63 -25.57
CA GLN A 98 27.81 -15.44 -25.96
C GLN A 98 28.04 -16.34 -27.19
N VAL A 99 27.28 -17.43 -27.22
CA VAL A 99 27.02 -18.25 -28.42
C VAL A 99 25.51 -18.48 -28.50
N GLY A 100 24.90 -18.14 -29.63
CA GLY A 100 23.44 -18.27 -29.82
C GLY A 100 23.01 -19.71 -30.10
N PHE A 101 21.86 -20.12 -29.55
CA PHE A 101 21.24 -21.40 -29.87
C PHE A 101 20.31 -21.26 -31.08
N ASN A 102 20.62 -21.99 -32.15
CA ASN A 102 19.78 -22.09 -33.34
C ASN A 102 19.18 -23.50 -33.42
N VAL A 103 17.86 -23.62 -33.34
CA VAL A 103 17.18 -24.93 -33.26
C VAL A 103 16.92 -25.47 -34.66
N THR A 104 17.51 -26.63 -34.96
CA THR A 104 17.25 -27.37 -36.20
C THR A 104 16.39 -28.59 -35.90
N ASN A 105 15.42 -28.87 -36.77
CA ASN A 105 14.60 -30.09 -36.75
C ASN A 105 14.58 -30.69 -38.17
N PRO A 106 14.59 -32.02 -38.33
CA PRO A 106 14.85 -32.65 -39.62
C PRO A 106 13.62 -32.77 -40.53
N THR A 107 13.88 -32.89 -41.83
CA THR A 107 12.94 -33.31 -42.90
C THR A 107 12.90 -34.85 -42.97
N SER A 108 12.09 -35.58 -43.75
CA SER A 108 11.11 -35.38 -44.85
C SER A 108 10.36 -36.73 -45.06
N PRO A 109 9.61 -37.04 -46.15
CA PRO A 109 8.91 -36.22 -47.15
C PRO A 109 7.43 -36.65 -47.41
N GLY A 110 6.69 -35.89 -48.23
CA GLY A 110 5.39 -36.32 -48.80
C GLY A 110 4.82 -35.37 -49.87
N SER A 111 4.65 -35.87 -51.09
CA SER A 111 3.99 -35.19 -52.24
C SER A 111 2.44 -35.17 -52.08
N SER A 112 1.60 -34.35 -52.73
CA SER A 112 1.66 -33.40 -53.88
C SER A 112 0.28 -32.68 -53.97
N SER A 113 0.01 -31.57 -54.69
CA SER A 113 0.78 -30.54 -55.43
C SER A 113 -0.17 -29.41 -55.90
N SER A 114 0.35 -28.33 -56.52
CA SER A 114 -0.35 -27.30 -57.35
C SER A 114 -1.45 -26.41 -56.69
N ALA A 115 -1.58 -25.12 -56.99
CA ALA A 115 -0.71 -24.16 -57.72
C ALA A 115 -1.11 -22.68 -57.44
N TRP A 116 -0.14 -21.77 -57.58
CA TRP A 116 -0.18 -20.41 -58.18
C TRP A 116 -1.54 -19.62 -58.21
N ALA A 117 -1.62 -18.32 -57.89
CA ALA A 117 -0.59 -17.27 -57.92
C ALA A 117 -0.94 -16.06 -57.01
N THR A 118 0.05 -15.22 -56.71
CA THR A 118 -0.11 -13.94 -55.99
C THR A 118 0.01 -12.76 -56.96
N SER A 119 -0.96 -11.85 -56.98
CA SER A 119 -0.92 -10.62 -57.79
C SER A 119 -0.47 -9.41 -56.97
N THR A 120 0.65 -8.79 -57.35
CA THR A 120 1.09 -7.49 -56.82
C THR A 120 0.22 -6.35 -57.36
N ALA A 121 -0.03 -5.32 -56.56
CA ALA A 121 -0.65 -4.06 -57.01
C ALA A 121 0.06 -2.86 -56.36
N THR A 122 0.13 -1.74 -57.08
CA THR A 122 0.86 -0.54 -56.66
C THR A 122 0.06 0.72 -56.98
N ALA A 123 -0.05 1.62 -55.99
CA ALA A 123 -0.40 3.02 -56.13
C ALA A 123 0.36 3.76 -55.01
N THR A 124 1.17 4.80 -55.22
CA THR A 124 1.08 5.97 -56.14
C THR A 124 -0.07 6.90 -55.75
N ALA A 125 0.22 7.79 -54.81
CA ALA A 125 -0.65 8.91 -54.47
C ALA A 125 -0.50 10.05 -55.51
N THR A 126 -1.58 10.77 -55.76
CA THR A 126 -1.61 12.00 -56.58
C THR A 126 -2.39 13.07 -55.83
N ALA A 127 -1.87 14.29 -55.77
CA ALA A 127 -2.53 15.42 -55.12
C ALA A 127 -3.22 16.32 -56.16
N THR A 128 -4.37 16.88 -55.80
CA THR A 128 -5.08 17.91 -56.58
C THR A 128 -5.57 19.01 -55.65
N GLN A 129 -5.32 20.27 -56.05
CA GLN A 129 -5.81 21.47 -55.37
C GLN A 129 -7.26 21.77 -55.75
N SER A 130 -7.95 22.56 -54.92
CA SER A 130 -9.13 23.34 -55.31
C SER A 130 -9.11 24.70 -54.62
N ASP A 131 -9.19 25.77 -55.40
CA ASP A 131 -9.07 27.16 -54.97
C ASP A 131 -10.45 27.86 -54.89
N SER A 132 -10.60 28.86 -54.02
CA SER A 132 -11.77 29.75 -53.99
C SER A 132 -11.49 31.05 -53.22
N GLN A 133 -11.88 32.20 -53.78
CA GLN A 133 -11.43 33.53 -53.35
C GLN A 133 -12.57 34.47 -52.89
N SER A 134 -12.15 35.68 -52.44
CA SER A 134 -12.91 36.94 -52.26
C SER A 134 -13.53 37.19 -50.87
N LYS A 135 -13.65 38.45 -50.38
CA LYS A 135 -13.38 39.77 -51.00
C LYS A 135 -12.92 40.84 -49.97
N ILE A 136 -12.72 42.08 -50.42
CA ILE A 136 -11.92 43.16 -49.77
C ILE A 136 -12.77 44.24 -49.07
N GLY A 137 -12.20 44.88 -48.03
CA GLY A 137 -12.55 46.24 -47.55
C GLY A 137 -11.28 46.99 -47.09
N ASN A 138 -11.20 48.31 -47.29
CA ASN A 138 -9.99 49.16 -47.11
C ASN A 138 -10.17 50.27 -46.08
N GLU A 139 -9.06 50.74 -45.46
CA GLU A 139 -8.64 52.17 -45.34
C GLU A 139 -7.21 52.27 -44.74
N HIS A 140 -6.20 52.74 -45.49
CA HIS A 140 -5.60 54.11 -45.52
C HIS A 140 -4.68 54.45 -44.30
N ILE A 141 -3.33 54.46 -44.45
CA ILE A 141 -2.42 55.62 -44.78
C ILE A 141 -2.32 56.66 -43.64
N ALA A 142 -1.17 57.10 -43.08
CA ALA A 142 0.29 56.83 -43.25
C ALA A 142 0.98 56.86 -41.85
N THR A 143 2.29 57.04 -41.55
CA THR A 143 3.61 57.36 -42.20
C THR A 143 4.72 56.85 -41.23
N GLY A 144 6.06 56.98 -41.35
CA GLY A 144 6.99 57.57 -42.33
C GLY A 144 8.36 57.95 -41.68
N SER A 145 9.49 57.55 -42.29
CA SER A 145 10.90 57.75 -41.80
C SER A 145 11.27 57.00 -40.48
N ALA A 146 12.55 56.68 -40.17
CA ALA A 146 13.83 57.06 -40.78
C ALA A 146 14.85 55.88 -40.89
N THR A 147 16.06 56.20 -41.36
CA THR A 147 17.16 55.30 -41.77
C THR A 147 17.85 54.48 -40.68
N SER A 148 18.50 53.41 -41.14
CA SER A 148 19.33 52.45 -40.39
C SER A 148 20.55 53.03 -39.66
N THR A 149 20.84 52.49 -38.49
CA THR A 149 22.20 52.31 -37.95
C THR A 149 22.39 50.85 -37.54
N ALA A 150 23.55 50.26 -37.87
CA ALA A 150 23.85 48.88 -37.51
C ALA A 150 24.48 48.83 -36.10
N TRP A 151 23.87 48.08 -35.18
CA TRP A 151 24.47 47.73 -33.89
C TRP A 151 24.79 46.24 -33.86
N SER A 152 26.01 45.91 -33.42
CA SER A 152 26.52 44.54 -33.33
C SER A 152 25.74 43.72 -32.31
N SER A 153 25.13 42.62 -32.75
CA SER A 153 24.45 41.66 -31.88
C SER A 153 25.43 40.97 -30.94
N ALA A 154 25.59 41.48 -29.72
CA ALA A 154 26.28 40.76 -28.66
C ALA A 154 25.44 39.52 -28.30
N SER A 155 25.93 38.34 -28.66
CA SER A 155 25.28 37.06 -28.37
C SER A 155 25.43 36.73 -26.88
N SER A 156 24.50 37.23 -26.06
CA SER A 156 24.37 36.85 -24.66
C SER A 156 24.06 35.35 -24.56
N ALA A 157 25.10 34.53 -24.42
CA ALA A 157 24.95 33.12 -24.13
C ALA A 157 24.24 32.99 -22.77
N ALA A 158 23.03 32.43 -22.76
CA ALA A 158 22.30 32.17 -21.54
C ALA A 158 23.11 31.17 -20.70
N GLN A 159 23.73 31.65 -19.62
CA GLN A 159 24.38 30.76 -18.68
C GLN A 159 23.31 29.87 -18.05
N SER A 160 23.38 28.56 -18.37
CA SER A 160 22.71 27.55 -17.57
C SER A 160 23.26 27.65 -16.15
N SER A 161 22.47 28.25 -15.26
CA SER A 161 22.75 28.28 -13.83
C SER A 161 22.57 26.87 -13.28
N SER A 162 23.63 26.06 -13.36
CA SER A 162 23.69 24.78 -12.67
C SER A 162 23.42 25.05 -11.19
N VAL A 163 22.31 24.51 -10.67
CA VAL A 163 22.04 24.51 -9.24
C VAL A 163 23.28 23.92 -8.56
N PRO A 164 23.88 24.58 -7.54
CA PRO A 164 25.01 24.00 -6.84
C PRO A 164 24.61 22.63 -6.31
N ASN A 165 25.32 21.58 -6.72
CA ASN A 165 25.06 20.23 -6.25
C ASN A 165 25.31 20.22 -4.74
N GLN A 166 24.23 20.23 -3.95
CA GLN A 166 24.30 20.16 -2.50
C GLN A 166 24.92 18.81 -2.14
N GLN A 167 26.13 18.85 -1.62
CA GLN A 167 26.84 17.66 -1.19
C GLN A 167 26.44 17.36 0.25
N TYR A 168 25.74 16.24 0.41
CA TYR A 168 25.25 15.74 1.68
C TYR A 168 26.13 14.56 2.10
N ASN A 169 26.64 14.59 3.32
CA ASN A 169 27.50 13.53 3.87
C ASN A 169 26.66 12.32 4.28
N SER A 170 25.96 11.72 3.33
CA SER A 170 25.08 10.57 3.54
C SER A 170 25.88 9.30 3.86
N LEU A 171 25.31 8.48 4.74
CA LEU A 171 25.75 7.10 5.02
C LEU A 171 25.03 6.07 4.14
N TRP A 172 24.14 6.53 3.24
CA TRP A 172 23.26 5.74 2.40
C TRP A 172 23.62 5.95 0.93
N ASN A 173 24.22 4.93 0.32
CA ASN A 173 24.74 4.96 -1.05
C ASN A 173 23.71 4.33 -1.98
N LEU A 174 23.41 4.97 -3.12
CA LEU A 174 22.48 4.43 -4.11
C LEU A 174 22.98 3.08 -4.65
N GLU A 175 22.14 2.05 -4.58
CA GLU A 175 22.42 0.69 -5.05
C GLU A 175 21.68 0.40 -6.37
N GLU A 176 20.36 0.62 -6.41
CA GLU A 176 19.55 0.48 -7.63
C GLU A 176 18.51 1.60 -7.78
N THR A 177 18.18 1.96 -9.02
CA THR A 177 17.05 2.83 -9.39
C THR A 177 16.18 2.11 -10.42
N TRP A 178 14.91 1.91 -10.10
CA TRP A 178 13.90 1.31 -10.98
C TRP A 178 12.95 2.42 -11.43
N SER A 179 13.04 2.86 -12.69
CA SER A 179 12.25 3.97 -13.24
C SER A 179 12.21 3.91 -14.77
N GLY A 180 11.40 4.76 -15.40
CA GLY A 180 11.39 4.92 -16.86
C GLY A 180 10.98 3.65 -17.60
N ASN A 181 11.42 3.54 -18.86
CA ASN A 181 11.07 2.42 -19.74
C ASN A 181 11.47 1.04 -19.21
N SER A 182 12.51 0.94 -18.37
CA SER A 182 12.97 -0.31 -17.78
C SER A 182 12.34 -0.62 -16.41
N PHE A 183 11.42 0.21 -15.88
CA PHE A 183 10.82 -0.02 -14.56
C PHE A 183 10.31 -1.45 -14.39
N PHE A 184 9.60 -1.99 -15.38
CA PHE A 184 9.01 -3.33 -15.34
C PHE A 184 10.02 -4.48 -15.50
N ASP A 185 11.24 -4.23 -15.99
CA ASP A 185 12.28 -5.25 -16.12
C ASP A 185 12.71 -5.81 -14.75
N HIS A 186 12.59 -4.98 -13.71
CA HIS A 186 12.97 -5.29 -12.33
C HIS A 186 11.93 -6.10 -11.53
N TRP A 187 10.79 -6.47 -12.13
CA TRP A 187 9.71 -7.18 -11.44
C TRP A 187 9.33 -8.50 -12.11
N ASP A 188 8.86 -9.45 -11.31
CA ASP A 188 8.14 -10.64 -11.76
C ASP A 188 6.64 -10.49 -11.47
N PHE A 189 5.81 -10.94 -12.42
CA PHE A 189 4.35 -10.81 -12.35
C PHE A 189 3.77 -12.05 -11.68
N TRP A 190 3.23 -11.89 -10.46
CA TRP A 190 2.52 -12.95 -9.75
C TRP A 190 1.19 -13.21 -10.45
N ASN A 191 1.03 -14.40 -11.02
CA ASN A 191 -0.18 -14.83 -11.74
C ASN A 191 -0.87 -16.03 -11.06
N HIS A 192 -0.82 -16.05 -9.73
CA HIS A 192 -1.46 -17.08 -8.91
C HIS A 192 -2.64 -16.47 -8.13
N ASN A 193 -3.44 -17.33 -7.49
CA ASN A 193 -4.52 -16.90 -6.60
C ASN A 193 -4.02 -15.86 -5.57
N ASP A 194 -4.92 -14.98 -5.16
CA ASP A 194 -4.64 -13.98 -4.13
C ASP A 194 -4.57 -14.63 -2.74
N PRO A 195 -3.47 -14.51 -2.00
CA PRO A 195 -3.35 -15.09 -0.65
C PRO A 195 -4.37 -14.52 0.35
N THR A 196 -4.87 -13.31 0.10
CA THR A 196 -5.87 -12.58 0.89
C THR A 196 -7.30 -12.70 0.32
N HIS A 197 -7.52 -13.72 -0.52
CA HIS A 197 -8.84 -14.17 -1.00
C HIS A 197 -9.68 -13.14 -1.77
N GLY A 198 -9.05 -12.12 -2.37
CA GLY A 198 -9.75 -11.06 -3.08
C GLY A 198 -10.50 -11.51 -4.35
N VAL A 199 -11.41 -10.63 -4.81
CA VAL A 199 -12.19 -10.75 -6.06
C VAL A 199 -11.31 -10.31 -7.26
N VAL A 200 -10.03 -10.69 -7.22
CA VAL A 200 -8.98 -10.33 -8.15
C VAL A 200 -8.48 -11.55 -8.93
N ASN A 201 -8.03 -11.32 -10.16
CA ASN A 201 -7.35 -12.27 -11.00
C ASN A 201 -6.04 -11.62 -11.46
N TYR A 202 -4.93 -11.90 -10.79
CA TYR A 202 -3.65 -11.37 -11.22
C TYR A 202 -3.18 -12.06 -12.49
N VAL A 203 -2.80 -11.28 -13.49
CA VAL A 203 -2.41 -11.80 -14.80
C VAL A 203 -0.90 -11.77 -14.99
N ASP A 204 -0.40 -12.61 -15.91
CA ASP A 204 1.00 -12.58 -16.33
C ASP A 204 1.36 -11.28 -17.06
N ALA A 205 2.67 -11.02 -17.20
CA ALA A 205 3.18 -9.82 -17.86
C ALA A 205 2.65 -9.64 -19.30
N GLY A 206 2.56 -10.72 -20.09
CA GLY A 206 2.09 -10.64 -21.48
C GLY A 206 0.63 -10.21 -21.56
N THR A 207 -0.23 -10.81 -20.74
CA THR A 207 -1.63 -10.40 -20.59
C THR A 207 -1.75 -8.97 -20.07
N ALA A 208 -0.95 -8.57 -19.06
CA ALA A 208 -0.97 -7.23 -18.48
C ALA A 208 -0.62 -6.12 -19.49
N TRP A 209 0.39 -6.34 -20.33
CA TRP A 209 0.75 -5.42 -21.42
C TRP A 209 -0.30 -5.41 -22.53
N ASN A 210 -0.77 -6.57 -22.98
CA ASN A 210 -1.74 -6.68 -24.08
C ASN A 210 -3.11 -6.06 -23.74
N GLU A 211 -3.51 -6.09 -22.47
CA GLU A 211 -4.79 -5.53 -21.99
C GLU A 211 -4.64 -4.12 -21.39
N GLY A 212 -3.44 -3.52 -21.42
CA GLY A 212 -3.21 -2.15 -20.95
C GLY A 212 -3.31 -1.96 -19.43
N LEU A 213 -3.18 -3.05 -18.66
CA LEU A 213 -3.11 -3.05 -17.19
C LEU A 213 -1.75 -2.56 -16.69
N VAL A 214 -0.69 -2.69 -17.50
CA VAL A 214 0.58 -1.98 -17.30
C VAL A 214 0.95 -1.14 -18.51
N SER A 215 1.58 0.01 -18.26
CA SER A 215 2.14 0.88 -19.30
C SER A 215 3.18 1.85 -18.72
N ILE A 216 4.02 2.43 -19.57
CA ILE A 216 4.83 3.61 -19.24
C ILE A 216 4.13 4.81 -19.88
N ASN A 217 3.90 5.89 -19.13
CA ASN A 217 3.26 7.09 -19.66
C ASN A 217 4.27 8.09 -20.25
N ASP A 218 3.78 9.17 -20.86
CA ASP A 218 4.61 10.17 -21.57
C ASP A 218 5.62 10.92 -20.66
N LYS A 219 5.51 10.81 -19.33
CA LYS A 219 6.49 11.35 -18.36
C LYS A 219 7.61 10.35 -18.03
N GLY A 220 7.50 9.10 -18.48
CA GLY A 220 8.34 7.98 -18.04
C GLY A 220 7.85 7.26 -16.78
N ASN A 221 6.66 7.61 -16.25
CA ASN A 221 6.15 6.98 -15.03
C ASN A 221 5.49 5.62 -15.36
N ALA A 222 5.68 4.66 -14.46
CA ALA A 222 5.08 3.33 -14.55
C ALA A 222 3.64 3.33 -14.02
N ILE A 223 2.73 2.81 -14.84
CA ILE A 223 1.29 2.71 -14.56
C ILE A 223 0.93 1.25 -14.30
N MET A 224 0.20 0.98 -13.22
CA MET A 224 -0.32 -0.36 -12.87
C MET A 224 -1.80 -0.24 -12.50
N LYS A 225 -2.70 -0.93 -13.22
CA LYS A 225 -4.16 -0.73 -13.15
C LYS A 225 -4.94 -1.99 -12.79
N VAL A 226 -6.11 -1.78 -12.21
CA VAL A 226 -7.24 -2.72 -12.21
C VAL A 226 -8.01 -2.61 -13.54
N ASP A 227 -8.53 -3.73 -14.04
CA ASP A 227 -9.41 -3.80 -15.22
C ASP A 227 -10.74 -3.06 -14.99
N THR A 228 -11.15 -2.22 -15.94
CA THR A 228 -12.36 -1.38 -15.84
C THR A 228 -13.55 -1.88 -16.69
N THR A 229 -13.48 -3.11 -17.21
CA THR A 229 -14.59 -3.77 -17.94
C THR A 229 -15.85 -3.79 -17.08
N GLN A 230 -16.94 -3.16 -17.55
CA GLN A 230 -18.12 -2.84 -16.73
C GLN A 230 -18.66 -4.04 -15.94
N TRP A 231 -18.91 -5.15 -16.66
CA TRP A 231 -19.53 -6.36 -16.14
C TRP A 231 -18.57 -7.55 -16.31
N ILE A 232 -18.35 -8.31 -15.24
CA ILE A 232 -17.52 -9.52 -15.26
C ILE A 232 -18.21 -10.65 -14.49
N SER A 233 -18.06 -11.89 -14.95
CA SER A 233 -18.67 -13.07 -14.33
C SER A 233 -17.78 -13.78 -13.30
N GLY A 234 -16.53 -13.34 -13.13
CA GLY A 234 -15.53 -13.96 -12.27
C GLY A 234 -14.88 -12.97 -11.32
N ASN A 235 -13.54 -12.95 -11.32
CA ASN A 235 -12.73 -11.98 -10.59
C ASN A 235 -12.15 -10.93 -11.56
N ARG A 236 -11.94 -9.70 -11.08
CA ARG A 236 -11.48 -8.55 -11.89
C ARG A 236 -9.97 -8.65 -12.13
N LYS A 237 -9.51 -8.37 -13.35
CA LYS A 237 -8.06 -8.45 -13.63
C LYS A 237 -7.30 -7.31 -12.94
N SER A 238 -6.10 -7.62 -12.51
CA SER A 238 -5.16 -6.68 -11.86
C SER A 238 -3.74 -7.21 -12.03
N VAL A 239 -2.76 -6.53 -11.45
CA VAL A 239 -1.38 -7.01 -11.36
C VAL A 239 -0.89 -7.00 -9.91
N ARG A 240 -0.03 -7.98 -9.60
CA ARG A 240 0.79 -8.00 -8.39
C ARG A 240 2.24 -8.23 -8.81
N LEU A 241 3.10 -7.26 -8.54
CA LEU A 241 4.50 -7.27 -8.96
C LEU A 241 5.40 -7.59 -7.78
N HIS A 242 6.27 -8.59 -7.93
CA HIS A 242 7.29 -8.97 -6.96
C HIS A 242 8.65 -8.47 -7.44
N GLY A 243 9.36 -7.70 -6.62
CA GLY A 243 10.65 -7.12 -6.99
C GLY A 243 11.77 -8.16 -7.04
N LYS A 244 12.69 -8.04 -8.01
CA LYS A 244 13.79 -8.99 -8.21
C LYS A 244 14.98 -8.82 -7.27
N LEU A 245 15.15 -7.63 -6.68
CA LEU A 245 16.15 -7.39 -5.64
C LEU A 245 15.64 -7.92 -4.28
N VAL A 246 16.36 -8.89 -3.76
CA VAL A 246 16.20 -9.45 -2.40
C VAL A 246 17.21 -8.77 -1.49
N PHE A 247 16.77 -8.23 -0.35
CA PHE A 247 17.62 -7.46 0.57
C PHE A 247 17.29 -7.77 2.04
N THR A 248 18.21 -7.37 2.93
CA THR A 248 18.06 -7.48 4.39
C THR A 248 18.69 -6.24 5.00
N GLY A 249 17.89 -5.37 5.60
CA GLY A 249 18.28 -3.98 5.88
C GLY A 249 18.32 -3.12 4.62
N GLY A 250 18.29 -1.80 4.79
CA GLY A 250 18.41 -0.84 3.69
C GLY A 250 17.59 0.43 3.90
N LEU A 251 17.66 1.32 2.93
CA LEU A 251 16.72 2.43 2.77
C LEU A 251 16.09 2.33 1.38
N VAL A 252 14.77 2.18 1.31
CA VAL A 252 14.02 2.19 0.04
C VAL A 252 13.14 3.43 -0.04
N LEU A 253 13.12 4.06 -1.21
CA LEU A 253 12.27 5.21 -1.54
C LEU A 253 11.35 4.84 -2.69
N MET A 254 10.04 5.12 -2.57
CA MET A 254 9.11 5.15 -3.70
C MET A 254 8.67 6.59 -3.93
N ASP A 255 8.86 7.10 -5.14
CA ASP A 255 8.17 8.30 -5.61
C ASP A 255 6.97 7.88 -6.48
N ALA A 256 5.78 8.30 -6.09
CA ALA A 256 4.55 8.08 -6.86
C ALA A 256 3.69 9.34 -6.87
N VAL A 257 2.97 9.58 -7.98
CA VAL A 257 2.08 10.73 -8.16
C VAL A 257 0.59 10.35 -8.10
N HIS A 258 0.27 9.05 -8.19
CA HIS A 258 -1.07 8.52 -8.03
C HIS A 258 -1.02 7.12 -7.39
N MET A 259 -2.01 6.79 -6.56
CA MET A 259 -2.24 5.46 -6.01
C MET A 259 -3.71 5.02 -6.17
N PRO A 260 -4.02 3.72 -6.16
CA PRO A 260 -5.38 3.23 -6.34
C PRO A 260 -6.34 3.75 -5.26
N VAL A 261 -7.56 4.12 -5.67
CA VAL A 261 -8.63 4.56 -4.77
C VAL A 261 -9.99 3.98 -5.14
N GLY A 262 -10.84 3.88 -4.12
CA GLY A 262 -12.27 3.63 -4.26
C GLY A 262 -12.74 2.43 -3.45
N CYS A 263 -14.04 2.36 -3.19
CA CYS A 263 -14.66 1.22 -2.55
C CYS A 263 -14.24 -0.10 -3.21
N ALA A 264 -14.09 -1.13 -2.39
CA ALA A 264 -13.54 -2.44 -2.71
C ALA A 264 -12.04 -2.50 -3.00
N THR A 265 -11.33 -1.38 -3.22
CA THR A 265 -9.88 -1.45 -3.47
C THR A 265 -9.09 -1.81 -2.21
N TRP A 266 -7.99 -2.54 -2.40
CA TRP A 266 -6.95 -2.80 -1.40
C TRP A 266 -5.58 -2.69 -2.09
N PRO A 267 -5.06 -1.45 -2.23
CA PRO A 267 -3.70 -1.21 -2.67
C PRO A 267 -2.71 -1.48 -1.54
N ALA A 268 -1.56 -2.03 -1.91
CA ALA A 268 -0.40 -2.10 -1.03
C ALA A 268 0.90 -1.86 -1.80
N TRP A 269 1.79 -1.02 -1.24
CA TRP A 269 3.23 -1.07 -1.50
C TRP A 269 3.93 -1.48 -0.20
N TRP A 270 4.58 -2.63 -0.23
CA TRP A 270 4.90 -3.42 0.96
C TRP A 270 6.07 -4.35 0.70
N GLN A 271 6.53 -5.06 1.74
CA GLN A 271 7.62 -6.01 1.67
C GLN A 271 7.25 -7.32 2.34
N ASN A 272 7.76 -8.43 1.81
CA ASN A 272 7.57 -9.76 2.39
C ASN A 272 8.84 -10.60 2.22
N GLY A 273 9.24 -11.30 3.28
CA GLY A 273 10.34 -12.26 3.31
C GLY A 273 9.88 -13.71 3.07
N PRO A 274 10.79 -14.70 3.15
CA PRO A 274 10.47 -16.09 2.91
C PRO A 274 9.74 -16.72 4.11
N ASN A 275 8.85 -17.69 3.84
CA ASN A 275 8.12 -18.45 4.85
C ASN A 275 7.28 -17.57 5.81
N TRP A 276 6.45 -16.68 5.24
CA TRP A 276 5.55 -15.79 5.99
C TRP A 276 4.85 -16.47 7.19
N PRO A 277 4.79 -15.84 8.37
CA PRO A 277 5.32 -14.52 8.73
C PRO A 277 6.77 -14.58 9.28
N ILE A 278 7.48 -15.70 9.11
CA ILE A 278 8.78 -15.96 9.78
C ILE A 278 9.93 -15.15 9.15
N GLY A 279 9.84 -14.80 7.86
CA GLY A 279 10.73 -13.84 7.18
C GLY A 279 10.28 -12.38 7.29
N GLY A 280 9.18 -12.12 7.99
CA GLY A 280 8.63 -10.80 8.21
C GLY A 280 7.94 -10.17 7.00
N GLU A 281 7.02 -9.27 7.30
CA GLU A 281 6.24 -8.48 6.34
C GLU A 281 6.12 -7.04 6.85
N ILE A 282 6.28 -6.05 5.96
CA ILE A 282 6.38 -4.62 6.26
C ILE A 282 5.53 -3.85 5.25
N ASP A 283 4.40 -3.31 5.71
CA ASP A 283 3.44 -2.62 4.85
C ASP A 283 3.75 -1.13 4.90
N ILE A 284 4.28 -0.56 3.82
CA ILE A 284 4.82 0.82 3.81
C ILE A 284 3.74 1.82 3.38
N LEU A 285 2.86 1.40 2.48
CA LEU A 285 1.68 2.14 2.06
C LEU A 285 0.55 1.14 1.83
N GLU A 286 -0.35 0.99 2.79
CA GLU A 286 -1.49 0.08 2.72
C GLU A 286 -2.77 0.70 3.29
N GLY A 287 -3.90 0.29 2.72
CA GLY A 287 -5.23 0.56 3.24
C GLY A 287 -6.28 -0.15 2.40
N VAL A 288 -7.55 0.09 2.74
CA VAL A 288 -8.69 -0.56 2.08
C VAL A 288 -9.81 0.43 1.80
N ASN A 289 -10.70 0.07 0.87
CA ASN A 289 -11.92 0.81 0.56
C ASN A 289 -11.65 2.30 0.28
N ASN A 290 -12.25 3.21 1.03
CA ASN A 290 -12.19 4.66 0.83
C ASN A 290 -11.42 5.35 1.98
N PHE A 291 -10.51 4.62 2.63
CA PHE A 291 -9.59 5.13 3.66
C PHE A 291 -8.94 6.47 3.27
N LYS A 292 -8.67 7.30 4.28
CA LYS A 292 -8.18 8.69 4.12
C LYS A 292 -6.79 8.94 4.72
N ILE A 293 -6.20 7.93 5.33
CA ILE A 293 -4.87 7.96 5.96
C ILE A 293 -4.20 6.60 5.69
N ASN A 294 -2.87 6.60 5.62
CA ASN A 294 -2.11 5.37 5.44
C ASN A 294 -2.13 4.53 6.73
N GLN A 295 -2.08 3.21 6.61
CA GLN A 295 -1.70 2.31 7.69
C GLN A 295 -0.35 1.68 7.34
N VAL A 296 0.63 1.87 8.21
CA VAL A 296 1.92 1.16 8.16
C VAL A 296 1.89 0.07 9.21
N SER A 297 2.16 -1.17 8.83
CA SER A 297 2.14 -2.32 9.73
C SER A 297 3.39 -3.18 9.57
N VAL A 298 3.68 -3.98 10.61
CA VAL A 298 4.63 -5.08 10.50
C VAL A 298 4.08 -6.37 11.09
N HIS A 299 4.38 -7.46 10.40
CA HIS A 299 3.81 -8.79 10.57
C HIS A 299 4.96 -9.80 10.71
N THR A 300 4.95 -10.58 11.80
CA THR A 300 6.13 -11.34 12.26
C THR A 300 5.77 -12.69 12.92
N ASP A 301 6.78 -13.52 13.19
CA ASP A 301 6.69 -14.63 14.16
C ASP A 301 6.72 -14.13 15.63
N ASN A 302 6.39 -15.00 16.57
CA ASN A 302 6.15 -14.67 17.97
C ASN A 302 7.35 -14.01 18.69
N GLY A 303 7.06 -12.93 19.43
CA GLY A 303 8.00 -12.24 20.32
C GLY A 303 8.55 -10.90 19.80
N CYS A 304 8.01 -10.35 18.71
CA CYS A 304 8.22 -8.97 18.30
C CYS A 304 7.12 -8.09 18.92
N THR A 305 7.49 -7.08 19.71
CA THR A 305 6.53 -6.08 20.23
C THR A 305 7.05 -4.65 20.08
N MET A 306 6.14 -3.69 19.89
CA MET A 306 6.47 -2.27 20.01
C MET A 306 6.54 -1.83 21.49
N PRO A 307 7.54 -1.02 21.90
CA PRO A 307 7.60 -0.43 23.24
C PRO A 307 6.52 0.65 23.42
N ASP A 308 6.26 1.08 24.66
CA ASP A 308 5.22 2.08 24.99
C ASP A 308 5.42 3.46 24.34
N ASN A 309 6.66 3.84 24.03
CA ASN A 309 7.00 5.12 23.40
C ASN A 309 7.84 4.87 22.14
N GLN A 310 7.19 4.99 20.99
CA GLN A 310 7.72 4.65 19.68
C GLN A 310 8.37 5.86 18.98
N LYS A 311 8.12 7.09 19.43
CA LYS A 311 8.61 8.34 18.81
C LYS A 311 8.29 8.48 17.30
N HIS A 312 7.03 8.31 16.94
CA HIS A 312 6.51 8.58 15.59
C HIS A 312 5.41 9.66 15.62
N THR A 313 5.07 10.27 14.48
CA THR A 313 3.99 11.28 14.38
C THR A 313 2.59 10.69 14.20
N GLY A 314 2.49 9.46 13.66
CA GLY A 314 1.23 8.72 13.58
C GLY A 314 0.78 8.19 14.94
N TYR A 315 -0.29 7.39 14.92
CA TYR A 315 -0.88 6.78 16.13
C TYR A 315 -1.12 5.29 15.93
N LEU A 316 -1.00 4.50 17.00
CA LEU A 316 -1.18 3.05 16.92
C LEU A 316 -2.58 2.69 16.39
N THR A 317 -2.64 1.67 15.53
CA THR A 317 -3.91 1.02 15.13
C THR A 317 -4.70 0.56 16.35
N THR A 318 -6.03 0.50 16.26
CA THR A 318 -6.89 -0.05 17.32
C THR A 318 -7.62 -1.29 16.82
N GLY A 319 -7.96 -2.20 17.73
CA GLY A 319 -8.56 -3.48 17.39
C GLY A 319 -8.82 -4.34 18.62
N ASN A 320 -9.05 -5.63 18.39
CA ASN A 320 -9.38 -6.60 19.46
C ASN A 320 -8.13 -7.24 20.11
N PHE A 321 -6.93 -7.00 19.57
CA PHE A 321 -5.66 -7.53 20.05
C PHE A 321 -4.74 -6.39 20.53
N ASP A 322 -3.69 -6.70 21.31
CA ASP A 322 -2.67 -5.72 21.68
C ASP A 322 -2.03 -5.16 20.41
N ASN A 323 -2.25 -3.87 20.15
CA ASN A 323 -1.80 -3.17 18.94
C ASN A 323 -0.29 -2.98 18.85
N ARG A 324 0.46 -3.39 19.89
CA ARG A 324 1.92 -3.45 19.89
C ARG A 324 2.45 -4.86 19.64
N ASN A 325 1.61 -5.90 19.61
CA ASN A 325 2.04 -7.26 19.33
C ASN A 325 2.10 -7.52 17.83
N CYS A 326 3.31 -7.64 17.28
CA CYS A 326 3.52 -7.73 15.84
C CYS A 326 3.38 -9.16 15.28
N ALA A 327 3.12 -10.16 16.16
CA ALA A 327 3.11 -11.56 15.79
C ALA A 327 1.78 -11.98 15.12
N SER A 328 1.79 -12.19 13.81
CA SER A 328 0.57 -12.29 12.98
C SER A 328 -0.39 -13.39 13.45
N TYR A 329 0.13 -14.58 13.78
CA TYR A 329 -0.69 -15.68 14.29
C TYR A 329 -1.27 -15.43 15.70
N ALA A 330 -0.63 -14.59 16.51
CA ALA A 330 -1.10 -14.24 17.86
C ALA A 330 -2.15 -13.13 17.85
N THR A 331 -2.22 -12.33 16.77
CA THR A 331 -3.15 -11.22 16.62
C THR A 331 -4.19 -11.43 15.51
N SER A 332 -4.41 -12.66 15.05
CA SER A 332 -5.35 -13.00 13.96
C SER A 332 -5.12 -12.16 12.69
N ASN A 333 -3.85 -11.97 12.34
CA ASN A 333 -3.34 -11.10 11.28
C ASN A 333 -3.65 -9.60 11.41
N GLN A 334 -3.86 -9.08 12.62
CA GLN A 334 -3.87 -7.62 12.86
C GLN A 334 -2.45 -7.01 12.78
N GLY A 335 -1.41 -7.81 13.03
CA GLY A 335 -0.04 -7.32 13.19
C GLY A 335 0.09 -6.27 14.31
N CYS A 336 1.13 -5.45 14.23
CA CYS A 336 1.24 -4.19 14.97
C CYS A 336 1.37 -3.05 13.95
N GLY A 337 0.61 -1.97 14.14
CA GLY A 337 0.49 -0.93 13.11
C GLY A 337 0.37 0.48 13.65
N VAL A 338 0.65 1.43 12.76
CA VAL A 338 0.62 2.87 12.98
C VAL A 338 -0.12 3.52 11.81
N ARG A 339 -1.14 4.33 12.10
CA ARG A 339 -1.86 5.11 11.09
C ARG A 339 -1.33 6.54 11.04
N ASP A 340 -1.31 7.10 9.83
CA ASP A 340 -0.89 8.47 9.63
C ASP A 340 -1.88 9.48 10.24
N ALA A 341 -1.37 10.64 10.63
CA ALA A 341 -2.18 11.80 11.00
C ALA A 341 -2.45 12.72 9.79
N ASP A 342 -1.62 12.64 8.74
CA ASP A 342 -1.78 13.41 7.50
C ASP A 342 -2.77 12.73 6.54
N GLN A 343 -3.87 13.41 6.23
CA GLN A 343 -4.85 12.93 5.24
C GLN A 343 -4.36 13.04 3.78
N THR A 344 -3.21 13.66 3.53
CA THR A 344 -2.55 13.64 2.21
C THR A 344 -1.62 12.43 2.02
N ALA A 345 -1.42 11.62 3.05
CA ALA A 345 -0.58 10.42 3.02
C ALA A 345 -1.19 9.27 2.19
N TYR A 346 -2.51 9.25 1.97
CA TYR A 346 -3.20 8.12 1.34
C TYR A 346 -4.34 8.54 0.42
N GLY A 347 -4.61 7.69 -0.57
CA GLY A 347 -5.83 7.68 -1.37
C GLY A 347 -6.15 9.00 -2.07
N ASP A 348 -7.39 9.47 -1.94
CA ASP A 348 -7.84 10.71 -2.58
C ASP A 348 -6.97 11.91 -2.17
N GLY A 349 -6.51 11.96 -0.92
CA GLY A 349 -5.67 13.05 -0.43
C GLY A 349 -4.28 13.05 -1.07
N PHE A 350 -3.67 11.87 -1.19
CA PHE A 350 -2.42 11.64 -1.93
C PHE A 350 -2.56 12.03 -3.40
N ASN A 351 -3.63 11.56 -4.07
CA ASN A 351 -3.83 11.81 -5.49
C ASN A 351 -4.06 13.31 -5.79
N ASN A 352 -4.81 14.01 -4.94
CA ASN A 352 -5.14 15.44 -5.14
C ASN A 352 -3.93 16.39 -5.03
N ILE A 353 -2.81 15.97 -4.41
CA ILE A 353 -1.58 16.77 -4.32
C ILE A 353 -0.51 16.38 -5.35
N GLY A 354 -0.76 15.36 -6.19
CA GLY A 354 0.25 14.75 -7.05
C GLY A 354 1.22 13.83 -6.29
N GLY A 355 0.72 13.13 -5.26
CA GLY A 355 1.44 12.16 -4.45
C GLY A 355 2.63 12.73 -3.70
N GLY A 356 3.76 12.00 -3.73
CA GLY A 356 4.96 12.33 -2.97
C GLY A 356 5.93 11.17 -2.91
N VAL A 357 6.78 11.18 -1.88
CA VAL A 357 7.77 10.12 -1.60
C VAL A 357 7.44 9.41 -0.30
N TYR A 358 7.35 8.08 -0.35
CA TYR A 358 7.46 7.22 0.83
C TYR A 358 8.90 6.74 0.99
N ALA A 359 9.41 6.77 2.22
CA ALA A 359 10.75 6.33 2.56
C ALA A 359 10.71 5.32 3.72
N MET A 360 11.16 4.08 3.50
CA MET A 360 11.33 3.09 4.57
C MET A 360 12.82 2.85 4.80
N LYS A 361 13.28 3.12 6.03
CA LYS A 361 14.62 2.78 6.53
C LYS A 361 14.51 1.59 7.48
N TRP A 362 15.31 0.56 7.23
CA TRP A 362 15.50 -0.59 8.09
C TRP A 362 16.99 -0.68 8.42
N ASP A 363 17.31 -0.51 9.70
CA ASP A 363 18.67 -0.57 10.24
C ASP A 363 18.68 -1.22 11.63
N LYS A 364 19.87 -1.29 12.27
CA LYS A 364 20.06 -1.83 13.64
C LYS A 364 19.20 -1.17 14.74
N TYR A 365 18.62 0.01 14.50
CA TYR A 365 17.75 0.72 15.45
C TYR A 365 16.25 0.41 15.26
N GLY A 366 15.87 -0.24 14.16
CA GLY A 366 14.49 -0.66 13.88
C GLY A 366 14.06 -0.43 12.43
N ILE A 367 12.75 -0.36 12.24
CA ILE A 367 12.12 0.03 10.96
C ILE A 367 11.44 1.39 11.13
N ASN A 368 11.65 2.30 10.19
CA ASN A 368 11.11 3.66 10.19
C ASN A 368 10.47 3.96 8.84
N VAL A 369 9.25 4.54 8.83
CA VAL A 369 8.59 5.00 7.59
C VAL A 369 8.30 6.50 7.68
N TRP A 370 8.78 7.26 6.71
CA TRP A 370 8.41 8.66 6.49
C TRP A 370 7.51 8.80 5.26
N TRP A 371 6.62 9.78 5.34
CA TRP A 371 5.83 10.29 4.24
C TRP A 371 6.28 11.72 3.91
N PHE A 372 6.51 12.02 2.63
CA PHE A 372 6.85 13.35 2.13
C PHE A 372 5.92 13.76 0.99
N ASN A 373 4.93 14.59 1.30
CA ASN A 373 4.08 15.32 0.35
C ASN A 373 4.90 15.90 -0.81
N ARG A 374 4.39 15.83 -2.06
CA ARG A 374 5.04 16.31 -3.29
C ARG A 374 5.77 17.66 -3.18
N ASN A 375 5.22 18.60 -2.41
CA ASN A 375 5.72 19.97 -2.28
C ASN A 375 6.75 20.14 -1.14
N ASN A 376 7.05 19.08 -0.39
CA ASN A 376 7.95 19.08 0.76
C ASN A 376 8.86 17.82 0.78
N ILE A 377 9.30 17.36 -0.40
CA ILE A 377 10.28 16.28 -0.52
C ILE A 377 11.67 16.83 -0.11
N PRO A 378 12.38 16.19 0.85
CA PRO A 378 13.73 16.60 1.24
C PRO A 378 14.71 16.70 0.08
N ALA A 379 15.50 17.77 0.03
CA ALA A 379 16.40 18.06 -1.09
C ALA A 379 17.54 17.03 -1.24
N ASP A 380 17.90 16.35 -0.15
CA ASP A 380 18.86 15.24 -0.12
C ASP A 380 18.33 13.95 -0.77
N ILE A 381 17.01 13.71 -0.77
CA ILE A 381 16.38 12.66 -1.57
C ILE A 381 16.51 12.99 -3.07
N THR A 382 16.22 14.23 -3.46
CA THR A 382 16.33 14.65 -4.87
C THR A 382 17.77 14.75 -5.37
N ALA A 383 18.74 14.91 -4.46
CA ALA A 383 20.17 14.87 -4.73
C ALA A 383 20.78 13.45 -4.64
N GLU A 384 19.96 12.41 -4.44
CA GLU A 384 20.37 11.00 -4.32
C GLU A 384 21.39 10.72 -3.20
N GLN A 385 21.38 11.53 -2.13
CA GLN A 385 22.27 11.43 -0.98
C GLN A 385 21.46 11.51 0.34
N PRO A 386 20.47 10.61 0.55
CA PRO A 386 19.46 10.78 1.59
C PRO A 386 20.02 10.78 3.02
N MET A 387 19.45 11.61 3.90
CA MET A 387 19.88 11.77 5.30
C MET A 387 18.70 11.56 6.28
N PRO A 388 18.27 10.32 6.55
CA PRO A 388 17.11 10.03 7.40
C PRO A 388 17.11 10.73 8.77
N ASP A 389 18.28 10.85 9.39
CA ASP A 389 18.44 11.47 10.72
C ASP A 389 18.17 13.00 10.71
N GLN A 390 18.05 13.63 9.53
CA GLN A 390 17.68 15.04 9.37
C GLN A 390 16.21 15.24 8.97
N TRP A 391 15.47 14.18 8.64
CA TRP A 391 14.05 14.27 8.24
C TRP A 391 13.08 14.47 9.42
N GLY A 392 13.57 14.37 10.65
CA GLY A 392 12.75 14.46 11.86
C GLY A 392 12.06 13.13 12.19
N LEU A 393 10.96 13.20 12.97
CA LEU A 393 10.25 12.00 13.38
C LEU A 393 9.56 11.31 12.19
N PRO A 394 9.65 9.98 12.05
CA PRO A 394 8.90 9.23 11.04
C PRO A 394 7.40 9.21 11.38
N MET A 395 6.55 8.89 10.38
CA MET A 395 5.12 8.67 10.64
C MET A 395 4.86 7.34 11.34
N ALA A 396 5.73 6.34 11.15
CA ALA A 396 5.74 5.07 11.88
C ALA A 396 7.16 4.65 12.28
N ASN A 397 7.29 4.02 13.45
CA ASN A 397 8.55 3.53 13.97
C ASN A 397 8.33 2.23 14.76
N PHE A 398 9.11 1.20 14.42
CA PHE A 398 9.15 -0.11 15.08
C PHE A 398 10.56 -0.30 15.66
N PRO A 399 10.83 0.16 16.90
CA PRO A 399 12.18 0.23 17.45
C PRO A 399 12.76 -1.14 17.83
N SER A 400 14.06 -1.33 17.60
CA SER A 400 14.75 -2.60 17.87
C SER A 400 14.86 -3.00 19.35
N THR A 401 14.40 -2.14 20.28
CA THR A 401 14.48 -2.34 21.73
C THR A 401 13.60 -3.48 22.26
N GLN A 402 12.55 -3.86 21.52
CA GLN A 402 11.66 -4.98 21.82
C GLN A 402 11.36 -5.87 20.60
N CYS A 403 11.89 -5.53 19.42
CA CYS A 403 11.78 -6.32 18.20
C CYS A 403 13.05 -6.18 17.36
N ASP A 404 14.02 -7.08 17.54
CA ASP A 404 15.26 -7.13 16.74
C ASP A 404 14.91 -7.33 15.26
N PRO A 405 15.11 -6.31 14.39
CA PRO A 405 14.59 -6.37 13.03
C PRO A 405 15.34 -7.42 12.20
N TYR A 406 16.60 -7.73 12.49
CA TYR A 406 17.34 -8.78 11.78
C TYR A 406 17.07 -10.19 12.31
N LYS A 407 16.27 -10.33 13.37
CA LYS A 407 15.70 -11.61 13.78
C LYS A 407 14.39 -11.90 13.05
N TYR A 408 13.55 -10.89 12.82
CA TYR A 408 12.17 -11.06 12.36
C TYR A 408 11.96 -10.73 10.87
N PHE A 409 12.85 -9.95 10.25
CA PHE A 409 12.81 -9.60 8.84
C PHE A 409 14.14 -10.02 8.18
N TYR A 410 14.07 -10.69 7.03
CA TYR A 410 15.23 -11.08 6.21
C TYR A 410 14.79 -11.54 4.82
N ASP A 411 15.70 -11.42 3.85
CA ASP A 411 15.50 -11.79 2.44
C ASP A 411 14.17 -11.26 1.86
N ASN A 412 13.84 -10.01 2.19
CA ASN A 412 12.61 -9.34 1.77
C ASN A 412 12.72 -8.85 0.31
N ILE A 413 11.58 -8.83 -0.37
CA ILE A 413 11.37 -8.16 -1.66
C ILE A 413 10.33 -7.05 -1.49
N ASN A 414 10.40 -5.97 -2.28
CA ASN A 414 9.27 -5.05 -2.42
C ASN A 414 8.19 -5.65 -3.32
N ILE A 415 6.93 -5.33 -3.04
CA ILE A 415 5.76 -5.80 -3.78
C ILE A 415 4.82 -4.61 -4.04
N PHE A 416 4.31 -4.50 -5.27
CA PHE A 416 3.13 -3.70 -5.58
C PHE A 416 1.92 -4.62 -5.73
N THR A 417 0.81 -4.27 -5.08
CA THR A 417 -0.45 -5.02 -5.13
C THR A 417 -1.63 -4.08 -5.36
N SER A 418 -2.68 -4.60 -6.00
CA SER A 418 -4.03 -4.03 -5.97
C SER A 418 -5.03 -5.18 -6.01
N THR A 419 -5.34 -5.74 -4.84
CA THR A 419 -6.46 -6.70 -4.70
C THR A 419 -7.77 -5.94 -4.51
N LEU A 420 -8.88 -6.67 -4.55
CA LEU A 420 -10.23 -6.15 -4.36
C LEU A 420 -11.00 -7.02 -3.37
N CYS A 421 -11.75 -6.40 -2.45
CA CYS A 421 -12.49 -7.10 -1.39
C CYS A 421 -11.57 -8.00 -0.54
N GLY A 422 -11.80 -9.32 -0.53
CA GLY A 422 -10.99 -10.25 0.23
C GLY A 422 -11.09 -10.07 1.75
N ASP A 423 -10.12 -10.65 2.46
CA ASP A 423 -10.15 -10.80 3.91
C ASP A 423 -10.31 -9.47 4.68
N TRP A 424 -9.72 -8.37 4.18
CA TRP A 424 -9.82 -7.06 4.82
C TRP A 424 -10.86 -6.14 4.17
N ALA A 425 -10.70 -5.73 2.90
CA ALA A 425 -11.60 -4.74 2.28
C ALA A 425 -13.04 -5.24 2.13
N GLY A 426 -13.21 -6.55 1.88
CA GLY A 426 -14.53 -7.22 1.90
C GLY A 426 -15.02 -7.39 3.34
N GLY A 427 -14.14 -7.85 4.23
CA GLY A 427 -14.43 -8.02 5.66
C GLY A 427 -14.98 -6.76 6.36
N ILE A 428 -14.50 -5.57 5.99
CA ILE A 428 -14.97 -4.29 6.56
C ILE A 428 -15.96 -3.51 5.68
N TRP A 429 -16.50 -4.07 4.60
CA TRP A 429 -17.40 -3.39 3.64
C TRP A 429 -18.59 -2.61 4.27
N ASN A 430 -19.08 -3.10 5.41
CA ASN A 430 -20.21 -2.54 6.16
C ASN A 430 -19.78 -1.66 7.36
N TYR A 431 -18.50 -1.28 7.44
CA TYR A 431 -17.94 -0.40 8.45
C TYR A 431 -17.26 0.80 7.77
N ALA A 432 -16.97 1.84 8.55
CA ALA A 432 -16.23 3.02 8.10
C ALA A 432 -15.09 3.23 9.09
N ASP A 433 -13.85 3.34 8.59
CA ASP A 433 -12.65 3.43 9.42
C ASP A 433 -11.59 4.34 8.75
N ALA A 434 -10.48 4.62 9.44
CA ALA A 434 -9.32 5.35 8.92
C ALA A 434 -9.69 6.66 8.17
N GLY A 435 -10.60 7.43 8.77
CA GLY A 435 -11.06 8.73 8.25
C GLY A 435 -12.23 8.69 7.26
N GLU A 436 -12.82 7.52 6.98
CA GLU A 436 -14.09 7.43 6.26
C GLU A 436 -15.26 8.04 7.07
N THR A 437 -16.23 8.64 6.37
CA THR A 437 -17.45 9.23 6.96
C THR A 437 -18.73 8.43 6.66
N GLU A 438 -18.65 7.45 5.77
CA GLU A 438 -19.72 6.58 5.30
C GLU A 438 -19.13 5.20 4.97
N THR A 439 -19.89 4.13 5.11
CA THR A 439 -19.41 2.78 4.75
C THR A 439 -19.48 2.57 3.23
N CYS A 440 -18.68 1.68 2.68
CA CYS A 440 -18.76 1.41 1.24
C CYS A 440 -20.09 0.76 0.81
N ALA A 441 -20.75 0.00 1.67
CA ALA A 441 -22.13 -0.45 1.46
C ALA A 441 -23.11 0.74 1.33
N GLN A 442 -22.99 1.77 2.17
CA GLN A 442 -23.81 2.99 2.10
C GLN A 442 -23.50 3.80 0.84
N LYS A 443 -22.21 4.06 0.58
CA LYS A 443 -21.71 4.90 -0.51
C LYS A 443 -22.07 4.36 -1.90
N THR A 444 -22.07 3.05 -2.07
CA THR A 444 -22.30 2.38 -3.35
C THR A 444 -23.73 1.86 -3.51
N GLY A 445 -24.45 1.62 -2.41
CA GLY A 445 -25.74 0.94 -2.40
C GLY A 445 -25.68 -0.59 -2.58
N TYR A 446 -24.49 -1.19 -2.65
CA TYR A 446 -24.30 -2.63 -2.81
C TYR A 446 -24.16 -3.34 -1.46
N ALA A 447 -24.90 -4.43 -1.26
CA ALA A 447 -24.91 -5.20 -0.02
C ALA A 447 -23.63 -6.03 0.21
N SER A 448 -22.92 -6.40 -0.87
CA SER A 448 -21.64 -7.10 -0.83
C SER A 448 -20.58 -6.34 -1.64
N CYS A 449 -19.32 -6.55 -1.28
CA CYS A 449 -18.18 -6.00 -1.99
C CYS A 449 -18.01 -6.71 -3.36
N GLU A 450 -18.29 -8.01 -3.38
CA GLU A 450 -18.16 -8.92 -4.50
C GLU A 450 -19.10 -8.53 -5.66
N ASP A 451 -20.34 -8.18 -5.35
CA ASP A 451 -21.32 -7.73 -6.34
C ASP A 451 -20.96 -6.33 -6.86
N TYR A 452 -20.38 -5.46 -6.01
CA TYR A 452 -19.88 -4.17 -6.47
C TYR A 452 -18.74 -4.34 -7.47
N VAL A 453 -17.72 -5.13 -7.14
CA VAL A 453 -16.57 -5.41 -8.04
C VAL A 453 -17.01 -5.99 -9.37
N ARG A 454 -17.98 -6.90 -9.38
CA ARG A 454 -18.41 -7.59 -10.62
C ARG A 454 -19.24 -6.73 -11.57
N ASN A 455 -19.96 -5.73 -11.06
CA ASN A 455 -20.96 -4.96 -11.83
C ASN A 455 -20.56 -3.50 -12.14
N ASN A 456 -19.48 -2.98 -11.55
CA ASN A 456 -19.16 -1.54 -11.56
C ASN A 456 -17.74 -1.25 -12.08
N GLY A 457 -17.36 -1.83 -13.22
CA GLY A 457 -16.02 -1.65 -13.82
C GLY A 457 -15.60 -0.19 -14.03
N ASP A 458 -16.54 0.69 -14.39
CA ASP A 458 -16.32 2.13 -14.54
C ASP A 458 -15.90 2.86 -13.25
N LYS A 459 -16.07 2.24 -12.07
CA LYS A 459 -15.66 2.83 -10.79
C LYS A 459 -14.19 2.59 -10.46
N PHE A 460 -13.53 1.66 -11.16
CA PHE A 460 -12.11 1.34 -10.96
C PHE A 460 -11.16 2.17 -11.85
N GLN A 461 -11.65 3.22 -12.53
CA GLN A 461 -10.82 4.10 -13.37
C GLN A 461 -9.70 4.81 -12.58
N ASN A 462 -9.91 5.07 -11.28
CA ASN A 462 -8.89 5.61 -10.37
C ASN A 462 -8.21 4.51 -9.53
N ALA A 463 -8.45 3.23 -9.81
CA ALA A 463 -7.75 2.12 -9.15
C ALA A 463 -6.44 1.79 -9.90
N TYR A 464 -5.51 2.76 -9.90
CA TYR A 464 -4.18 2.59 -10.50
C TYR A 464 -3.07 3.31 -9.71
N TRP A 465 -1.87 2.74 -9.79
CA TRP A 465 -0.61 3.39 -9.39
C TRP A 465 -0.03 4.19 -10.57
N GLU A 466 0.55 5.37 -10.32
CA GLU A 466 1.52 6.04 -11.20
C GLU A 466 2.81 6.29 -10.41
N VAL A 467 3.83 5.46 -10.65
CA VAL A 467 5.12 5.45 -9.93
C VAL A 467 6.20 6.09 -10.80
N ALA A 468 6.91 7.09 -10.28
CA ALA A 468 8.03 7.72 -10.97
C ALA A 468 9.34 6.94 -10.77
N TYR A 469 9.60 6.47 -9.54
CA TYR A 469 10.70 5.54 -9.27
C TYR A 469 10.48 4.69 -8.00
N VAL A 470 11.18 3.56 -7.94
CA VAL A 470 11.65 2.97 -6.68
C VAL A 470 13.18 3.06 -6.66
N LYS A 471 13.79 3.46 -5.53
CA LYS A 471 15.24 3.54 -5.35
C LYS A 471 15.67 2.83 -4.08
N TYR A 472 16.80 2.13 -4.15
CA TYR A 472 17.40 1.36 -3.07
C TYR A 472 18.73 1.99 -2.67
N PHE A 473 18.96 2.12 -1.36
CA PHE A 473 20.20 2.64 -0.79
C PHE A 473 20.72 1.73 0.31
N ASN A 474 22.04 1.62 0.38
CA ASN A 474 22.76 0.69 1.25
C ASN A 474 23.77 1.43 2.15
N SER A 475 24.00 0.93 3.36
CA SER A 475 24.93 1.51 4.33
C SER A 475 25.90 0.48 4.88
N THR A 476 27.19 0.80 4.88
CA THR A 476 28.21 -0.05 5.52
C THR A 476 28.37 0.21 7.02
N THR A 477 27.56 1.09 7.61
CA THR A 477 27.64 1.46 9.04
C THR A 477 26.33 1.34 9.78
N GLU A 478 25.18 1.54 9.12
CA GLU A 478 23.87 1.47 9.78
C GLU A 478 23.25 0.07 9.79
N LEU A 479 23.64 -0.77 8.83
CA LEU A 479 23.11 -2.13 8.74
C LEU A 479 23.69 -3.06 9.82
#